data_AF-A0AAV7KA86-F1
#
_entry.id   AF-A0AAV7KA86-F1
#
_cell.length_a   1.000
_cell.length_b   1.000
_cell.length_c   1.000
_cell.angle_alpha   90.00
_cell.angle_beta   90.00
_cell.angle_gamma   90.00
#
_symmetry.space_group_name_H-M   'P 1'
#
loop_
_entity.id
_entity.type
_entity.pdbx_description
1 polymer ?
#
loop_
_entity_poly.entity_id
_entity_poly.type
_entity_poly.pdbx_seq_one_letter_code
_entity_poly.pdbx_strand_id
1 'polypeptide(L)'
;MKLDAIFQSLQVENQQDIIQLLQYVIVSIELEEEEEGDMRNGATQRFEIMQPDMVSQALRSYIEARKEREAGIPVKVASRVDKERERKEILDGDYWNKMANILPPMHECLWNALLDGLGLYNNELDRREKLIEETDSLQLQNTELKMLLQQYLDAQVNQELLQPPVQMLALN
;
A
#
# COMPACT_ATOMS: atom_id res chain seq x y z
N MET A 1 -9.98 -39.80 36.46
CA MET A 1 -10.46 -38.98 37.59
C MET A 1 -9.81 -37.60 37.61
N LYS A 2 -10.27 -36.66 36.77
CA LYS A 2 -9.92 -35.22 36.92
C LYS A 2 -11.02 -34.31 36.41
N LEU A 3 -11.64 -34.65 35.28
CA LEU A 3 -12.64 -33.80 34.63
C LEU A 3 -13.97 -33.72 35.41
N ASP A 4 -14.51 -34.86 35.84
CA ASP A 4 -15.73 -34.87 36.67
C ASP A 4 -15.52 -34.16 38.02
N ALA A 5 -14.34 -34.27 38.62
CA ALA A 5 -14.00 -33.56 39.86
C ALA A 5 -13.89 -32.04 39.64
N ILE A 6 -13.38 -31.61 38.47
CA ILE A 6 -13.32 -30.20 38.08
C ILE A 6 -14.75 -29.68 37.85
N PHE A 7 -15.60 -30.39 37.10
CA PHE A 7 -16.99 -29.99 36.89
C PHE A 7 -17.80 -29.98 38.17
N GLN A 8 -17.59 -30.96 39.06
CA GLN A 8 -18.19 -30.96 40.39
C GLN A 8 -17.71 -29.77 41.24
N SER A 9 -16.42 -29.40 41.16
CA SER A 9 -15.90 -28.21 41.86
C SER A 9 -16.41 -26.89 41.26
N LEU A 10 -16.73 -26.88 39.97
CA LEU A 10 -17.34 -25.75 39.25
C LEU A 10 -18.87 -25.79 39.29
N GLN A 11 -19.45 -26.77 39.99
CA GLN A 11 -20.90 -27.02 40.11
C GLN A 11 -21.63 -27.17 38.76
N VAL A 12 -20.91 -27.63 37.73
CA VAL A 12 -21.45 -27.89 36.39
C VAL A 12 -22.08 -29.28 36.42
N GLU A 13 -23.40 -29.34 36.53
CA GLU A 13 -24.15 -30.60 36.71
C GLU A 13 -24.94 -30.95 35.44
N ASN A 14 -25.41 -29.94 34.71
CA ASN A 14 -26.25 -30.14 33.53
C ASN A 14 -25.52 -29.83 32.23
N GLN A 15 -25.97 -30.45 31.13
CA GLN A 15 -25.48 -30.15 29.79
C GLN A 15 -25.63 -28.67 29.43
N GLN A 16 -26.66 -28.00 29.95
CA GLN A 16 -26.86 -26.57 29.77
C GLN A 16 -25.76 -25.73 30.45
N ASP A 17 -25.27 -26.15 31.62
CA ASP A 17 -24.20 -25.47 32.34
C ASP A 17 -22.87 -25.58 31.58
N ILE A 18 -22.63 -26.73 30.93
CA ILE A 18 -21.48 -26.96 30.06
C ILE A 18 -21.54 -26.02 28.85
N ILE A 19 -22.68 -25.93 28.17
CA ILE A 19 -22.85 -25.04 27.01
C ILE A 19 -22.60 -23.58 27.40
N GLN A 20 -23.11 -23.16 28.56
CA GLN A 20 -22.87 -21.82 29.06
C GLN A 20 -21.40 -21.60 29.40
N LEU A 21 -20.72 -22.55 30.05
CA LEU A 21 -19.29 -22.43 30.35
C LEU A 21 -18.45 -22.32 29.07
N LEU A 22 -18.78 -23.12 28.05
CA LEU A 22 -18.10 -23.07 26.76
C LEU A 22 -18.21 -21.69 26.09
N GLN A 23 -19.31 -20.97 26.29
CA GLN A 23 -19.47 -19.59 25.79
C GLN A 23 -18.47 -18.60 26.39
N TYR A 24 -17.94 -18.86 27.59
CA TYR A 24 -16.92 -18.00 28.21
C TYR A 24 -15.49 -18.41 27.83
N VAL A 25 -15.28 -19.64 27.36
CA VAL A 25 -13.94 -20.23 27.13
C VAL A 25 -13.58 -20.29 25.64
N ILE A 26 -14.56 -20.43 24.74
CA ILE A 26 -14.35 -20.45 23.30
C ILE A 26 -14.38 -19.00 22.78
N VAL A 27 -13.31 -18.59 22.09
CA VAL A 27 -13.13 -17.22 21.59
C VAL A 27 -13.77 -17.00 20.23
N SER A 28 -13.74 -18.01 19.36
CA SER A 28 -14.36 -17.97 18.04
C SER A 28 -14.75 -19.39 17.60
N ILE A 29 -15.85 -19.49 16.87
CA ILE A 29 -16.24 -20.68 16.11
C ILE A 29 -16.12 -20.28 14.65
N GLU A 30 -15.04 -20.70 14.00
CA GLU A 30 -14.91 -20.53 12.56
C GLU A 30 -15.48 -21.78 11.89
N LEU A 31 -16.53 -21.57 11.10
CA LEU A 31 -17.00 -22.53 10.13
C LEU A 31 -16.10 -22.37 8.90
N GLU A 32 -15.17 -23.30 8.70
CA GLU A 32 -14.55 -23.46 7.39
C GLU A 32 -15.65 -23.94 6.43
N GLU A 33 -16.19 -23.03 5.61
CA GLU A 33 -16.94 -23.43 4.42
C GLU A 33 -15.94 -24.08 3.48
N GLU A 34 -16.09 -25.38 3.23
CA GLU A 34 -15.26 -26.10 2.26
C GLU A 34 -15.39 -25.41 0.90
N GLU A 35 -14.30 -24.82 0.39
CA GLU A 35 -14.20 -24.47 -1.02
C GLU A 35 -14.51 -25.74 -1.84
N GLU A 36 -15.47 -25.63 -2.77
CA GLU A 36 -15.99 -26.70 -3.61
C GLU A 36 -14.89 -27.59 -4.18
N GLY A 37 -14.55 -28.70 -3.52
CA GLY A 37 -13.42 -29.48 -4.01
C GLY A 37 -12.98 -30.76 -3.30
N ASP A 38 -13.69 -31.35 -2.34
CA ASP A 38 -13.50 -32.79 -2.08
C ASP A 38 -14.67 -33.44 -1.32
N MET A 39 -15.21 -34.53 -1.87
CA MET A 39 -16.30 -35.30 -1.27
C MET A 39 -15.75 -36.15 -0.11
N ARG A 40 -15.64 -35.60 1.10
CA ARG A 40 -15.51 -36.38 2.34
C ARG A 40 -16.24 -35.72 3.50
N ASN A 41 -17.47 -36.18 3.72
CA ASN A 41 -18.39 -35.83 4.80
C ASN A 41 -17.72 -35.50 6.16
N GLY A 42 -17.70 -34.22 6.51
CA GLY A 42 -17.56 -33.77 7.90
C GLY A 42 -17.07 -32.33 8.00
N ALA A 43 -17.99 -31.36 8.09
CA ALA A 43 -17.67 -29.98 8.44
C ALA A 43 -16.79 -29.98 9.71
N THR A 44 -15.52 -29.62 9.56
CA THR A 44 -14.56 -29.64 10.67
C THR A 44 -14.65 -28.30 11.38
N GLN A 45 -15.38 -28.27 12.49
CA GLN A 45 -15.49 -27.07 13.31
C GLN A 45 -14.15 -26.82 14.04
N ARG A 46 -13.48 -25.70 13.73
CA ARG A 46 -12.27 -25.28 14.45
C ARG A 46 -12.68 -24.34 15.58
N PHE A 47 -12.34 -24.76 16.81
CA PHE A 47 -12.52 -23.95 18.00
C PHE A 47 -11.22 -23.23 18.31
N GLU A 48 -11.25 -21.90 18.35
CA GLU A 48 -10.14 -21.13 18.92
C GLU A 48 -10.32 -21.10 20.45
N ILE A 49 -9.54 -21.95 21.13
CA ILE A 49 -9.53 -22.02 22.59
C ILE A 49 -8.74 -20.83 23.11
N MET A 50 -9.31 -20.11 24.09
CA MET A 50 -8.67 -18.99 24.77
C MET A 50 -7.23 -19.32 25.23
N GLN A 51 -6.33 -18.34 25.14
CA GLN A 51 -4.96 -18.50 25.63
C GLN A 51 -4.93 -18.99 27.10
N PRO A 52 -4.02 -19.91 27.46
CA PRO A 52 -4.03 -20.59 28.77
C PRO A 52 -4.10 -19.64 29.98
N ASP A 53 -3.44 -18.48 29.88
CA ASP A 53 -3.35 -17.50 30.96
C ASP A 53 -4.71 -16.84 31.28
N MET A 54 -5.59 -16.76 30.28
CA MET A 54 -6.89 -16.09 30.38
C MET A 54 -8.01 -17.03 30.81
N VAL A 55 -7.81 -18.36 30.70
CA VAL A 55 -8.81 -19.38 31.08
C VAL A 55 -9.23 -19.24 32.55
N SER A 56 -8.28 -18.96 33.44
CA SER A 56 -8.56 -18.78 34.87
C SER A 56 -9.47 -17.57 35.15
N GLN A 57 -9.35 -16.52 34.34
CA GLN A 57 -10.13 -15.31 34.44
C GLN A 57 -11.54 -15.49 33.85
N ALA A 58 -11.64 -16.23 32.74
CA ALA A 58 -12.91 -16.63 32.15
C ALA A 58 -13.74 -17.50 33.12
N LEU A 59 -13.11 -18.50 33.74
CA LEU A 59 -13.78 -19.36 34.73
C LEU A 59 -14.25 -18.58 35.97
N ARG A 60 -13.46 -17.60 36.45
CA ARG A 60 -13.89 -16.70 37.53
C ARG A 60 -15.12 -15.89 37.13
N SER A 61 -15.14 -15.31 35.93
CA SER A 61 -16.29 -14.55 35.44
C SER A 61 -17.55 -15.40 35.26
N TYR A 62 -17.40 -16.67 34.87
CA TYR A 62 -18.52 -17.62 34.78
C TYR A 62 -19.12 -17.90 36.17
N ILE A 63 -18.28 -18.14 37.18
CA ILE A 63 -18.72 -18.39 38.56
C ILE A 63 -19.41 -17.14 39.14
N GLU A 64 -18.86 -15.94 38.90
CA GLU A 64 -19.45 -14.67 39.34
C GLU A 64 -20.82 -14.43 38.68
N ALA A 65 -20.91 -14.58 37.35
CA ALA A 65 -22.16 -14.43 36.60
C ALA A 65 -23.24 -15.45 37.01
N ARG A 66 -22.84 -16.63 37.49
CA ARG A 66 -23.78 -17.63 38.01
C ARG A 66 -24.29 -17.25 39.40
N LYS A 67 -23.41 -16.81 40.31
CA LYS A 67 -23.80 -16.32 41.65
C LYS A 67 -24.76 -15.14 41.56
N GLU A 68 -24.55 -14.25 40.60
CA GLU A 68 -25.43 -13.11 40.34
C GLU A 68 -26.79 -13.55 39.77
N ARG A 69 -26.83 -14.58 38.92
CA ARG A 69 -28.08 -15.20 38.44
C ARG A 69 -28.85 -15.92 39.55
N GLU A 70 -28.17 -16.62 40.44
CA GLU A 70 -28.76 -17.24 41.64
C GLU A 70 -29.30 -16.18 42.62
N ALA A 71 -28.70 -14.99 42.65
CA ALA A 71 -29.17 -13.83 43.42
C ALA A 71 -30.28 -13.02 42.71
N GLY A 72 -30.76 -13.46 41.54
CA GLY A 72 -31.85 -12.80 40.80
C GLY A 72 -31.48 -11.47 40.14
N ILE A 73 -30.18 -11.17 40.00
CA ILE A 73 -29.68 -9.94 39.37
C ILE A 73 -29.56 -10.17 37.86
N PRO A 74 -30.13 -9.31 37.00
CA PRO A 74 -29.99 -9.45 35.56
C PRO A 74 -28.55 -9.15 35.13
N VAL A 75 -27.77 -10.20 34.87
CA VAL A 75 -26.39 -10.10 34.39
C VAL A 75 -26.39 -9.78 32.90
N LYS A 76 -25.93 -8.59 32.52
CA LYS A 76 -25.56 -8.28 31.13
C LYS A 76 -24.25 -8.99 30.82
N VAL A 77 -24.33 -10.23 30.34
CA VAL A 77 -23.16 -10.97 29.84
C VAL A 77 -22.78 -10.39 28.47
N ALA A 78 -22.24 -9.18 28.46
CA ALA A 78 -21.32 -8.81 27.39
C ALA A 78 -20.03 -9.56 27.69
N SER A 79 -19.64 -10.49 26.81
CA SER A 79 -18.43 -11.28 27.01
C SER A 79 -17.26 -10.31 27.20
N ARG A 80 -16.36 -10.59 28.15
CA ARG A 80 -15.10 -9.82 28.27
C ARG A 80 -14.33 -9.84 26.94
N VAL A 81 -14.50 -10.91 26.16
CA VAL A 81 -13.95 -11.08 24.82
C VAL A 81 -14.54 -10.06 23.85
N ASP A 82 -15.85 -9.77 23.89
CA ASP A 82 -16.46 -8.76 23.03
C ASP A 82 -15.89 -7.36 23.29
N LYS A 83 -15.71 -7.02 24.58
CA LYS A 83 -15.10 -5.74 24.99
C LYS A 83 -13.62 -5.65 24.65
N GLU A 84 -12.89 -6.76 24.70
CA GLU A 84 -11.47 -6.82 24.32
C GLU A 84 -11.28 -6.77 22.80
N ARG A 85 -12.18 -7.40 22.05
CA ARG A 85 -12.23 -7.33 20.59
C ARG A 85 -12.55 -5.91 20.12
N GLU A 86 -13.58 -5.29 20.68
CA GLU A 86 -13.94 -3.90 20.38
C GLU A 86 -12.78 -2.94 20.68
N ARG A 87 -12.06 -3.12 21.80
CA ARG A 87 -10.85 -2.34 22.10
C ARG A 87 -9.71 -2.56 21.11
N LYS A 88 -9.49 -3.80 20.66
CA LYS A 88 -8.46 -4.10 19.65
C LYS A 88 -8.83 -3.50 18.30
N GLU A 89 -10.08 -3.64 17.86
CA GLU A 89 -10.56 -3.06 16.61
C GLU A 89 -10.45 -1.52 16.62
N ILE A 90 -10.75 -0.87 17.75
CA ILE A 90 -10.54 0.57 17.91
C ILE A 90 -9.05 0.94 17.88
N LEU A 91 -8.19 0.17 18.58
CA LEU A 91 -6.75 0.43 18.62
C LEU A 91 -6.09 0.25 17.24
N ASP A 92 -6.49 -0.78 16.50
CA ASP A 92 -6.04 -1.03 15.15
C ASP A 92 -6.56 0.07 14.20
N GLY A 93 -7.82 0.48 14.33
CA GLY A 93 -8.37 1.61 13.58
C GLY A 93 -7.60 2.91 13.82
N ASP A 94 -7.31 3.24 15.07
CA ASP A 94 -6.51 4.43 15.44
C ASP A 94 -5.07 4.34 14.94
N TYR A 95 -4.47 3.15 14.99
CA TYR A 95 -3.14 2.89 14.45
C TYR A 95 -3.09 3.12 12.94
N TRP A 96 -4.02 2.52 12.19
CA TRP A 96 -4.09 2.65 10.73
C TRP A 96 -4.44 4.07 10.30
N ASN A 97 -5.31 4.76 11.03
CA ASN A 97 -5.60 6.17 10.80
C ASN A 97 -4.37 7.06 11.00
N LYS A 98 -3.57 6.82 12.05
CA LYS A 98 -2.31 7.55 12.26
C LYS A 98 -1.33 7.24 11.14
N MET A 99 -1.19 5.98 10.76
CA MET A 99 -0.28 5.53 9.70
C MET A 99 -0.65 6.15 8.34
N ALA A 100 -1.93 6.17 7.99
CA ALA A 100 -2.43 6.77 6.75
C ALA A 100 -2.19 8.28 6.71
N ASN A 101 -2.25 8.97 7.86
CA ASN A 101 -2.06 10.41 7.97
C ASN A 101 -0.63 10.84 8.37
N ILE A 102 0.37 9.94 8.26
CA ILE A 102 1.78 10.27 8.54
C ILE A 102 2.29 11.37 7.62
N LEU A 103 1.78 11.42 6.39
CA LEU A 103 2.10 12.44 5.40
C LEU A 103 0.97 13.46 5.35
N PRO A 104 1.20 14.70 5.84
CA PRO A 104 0.23 15.77 5.67
C PRO A 104 -0.04 16.04 4.19
N PRO A 105 -1.27 16.41 3.80
CA PRO A 105 -1.64 16.68 2.40
C PRO A 105 -0.81 17.81 1.77
N MET A 106 -0.23 18.69 2.58
CA MET A 106 0.70 19.73 2.13
C MET A 106 1.98 19.14 1.50
N HIS A 107 2.51 18.05 2.05
CA HIS A 107 3.70 17.39 1.50
C HIS A 107 3.39 16.69 0.18
N GLU A 108 2.21 16.10 0.06
CA GLU A 108 1.73 15.52 -1.20
C GLU A 108 1.62 16.59 -2.29
N CYS A 109 1.03 17.75 -1.98
CA CYS A 109 0.95 18.87 -2.92
C CYS A 109 2.35 19.37 -3.33
N LEU A 110 3.28 19.47 -2.38
CA LEU A 110 4.67 19.86 -2.65
C LEU A 110 5.36 18.85 -3.58
N TRP A 111 5.21 17.56 -3.33
CA TRP A 111 5.82 16.52 -4.15
C TRP A 111 5.23 16.47 -5.55
N ASN A 112 3.92 16.64 -5.69
CA ASN A 112 3.26 16.74 -6.99
C ASN A 112 3.78 17.96 -7.77
N ALA A 113 3.82 19.14 -7.12
CA ALA A 113 4.36 20.34 -7.75
C ALA A 113 5.84 20.19 -8.12
N LEU A 114 6.63 19.50 -7.30
CA LEU A 114 8.03 19.19 -7.59
C LEU A 114 8.15 18.26 -8.80
N LEU A 115 7.34 17.20 -8.85
CA LEU A 115 7.33 16.24 -9.95
C LEU A 115 6.94 16.93 -11.27
N ASP A 116 5.90 17.77 -11.24
CA ASP A 116 5.47 18.56 -12.39
C ASP A 116 6.58 19.53 -12.83
N GLY A 117 7.21 20.23 -11.89
CA GLY A 117 8.32 21.15 -12.15
C GLY A 117 9.53 20.45 -12.78
N LEU A 118 9.90 19.28 -12.27
CA LEU A 118 10.98 18.46 -12.83
C LEU A 118 10.62 17.92 -14.22
N GLY A 119 9.37 17.54 -14.45
CA GLY A 119 8.89 17.13 -15.78
C GLY A 119 8.99 18.26 -16.80
N LEU A 120 8.57 19.47 -16.44
CA LEU A 120 8.71 20.66 -17.29
C LEU A 120 10.18 21.00 -17.57
N TYR A 121 11.03 20.91 -16.55
CA TYR A 121 12.46 21.16 -16.70
C TYR A 121 13.13 20.13 -17.63
N ASN A 122 12.80 18.85 -17.50
CA ASN A 122 13.32 17.81 -18.37
C ASN A 122 12.93 18.04 -19.84
N ASN A 123 11.67 18.41 -20.10
CA ASN A 123 11.22 18.75 -21.45
C ASN A 123 12.01 19.92 -22.06
N GLU A 124 12.39 20.91 -21.25
CA GLU A 124 13.20 22.04 -21.74
C GLU A 124 14.66 21.64 -21.98
N LEU A 125 15.21 20.71 -21.20
CA LEU A 125 16.51 20.11 -21.46
C LEU A 125 16.53 19.31 -22.77
N ASP A 126 15.52 18.48 -23.02
CA ASP A 126 15.38 17.72 -24.27
C ASP A 126 15.26 18.65 -25.49
N ARG A 127 14.56 19.78 -25.34
CA ARG A 127 14.49 20.81 -26.39
C ARG A 127 15.84 21.45 -26.64
N ARG A 128 16.57 21.77 -25.57
CA ARG A 128 17.92 22.36 -25.67
C ARG A 128 18.91 21.42 -26.33
N GLU A 129 18.88 20.14 -26.00
CA GLU A 129 19.70 19.12 -26.65
C GLU A 129 19.47 19.11 -28.16
N LYS A 130 18.21 19.03 -28.61
CA LYS A 130 17.86 19.05 -30.04
C LYS A 130 18.31 20.32 -30.74
N LEU A 131 18.17 21.47 -30.10
CA LEU A 131 18.62 22.76 -30.64
C LEU A 131 20.14 22.83 -30.78
N ILE A 132 20.89 22.22 -29.85
CA ILE A 132 22.35 22.12 -29.94
C ILE A 132 22.72 21.27 -31.15
N GLU A 133 22.13 20.08 -31.31
CA GLU A 133 22.37 19.22 -32.46
C GLU A 133 22.07 19.91 -33.80
N GLU A 134 20.94 20.62 -33.88
CA GLU A 134 20.57 21.39 -35.07
C GLU A 134 21.56 22.53 -35.34
N THR A 135 21.98 23.25 -34.30
CA THR A 135 22.95 24.35 -34.42
C THR A 135 24.30 23.83 -34.90
N ASP A 136 24.79 22.72 -34.35
CA ASP A 136 26.06 22.11 -34.73
C ASP A 136 26.01 21.62 -36.19
N SER A 137 24.89 21.01 -36.60
CA SER A 137 24.66 20.61 -38.00
C SER A 137 24.66 21.82 -38.95
N LEU A 138 23.97 22.90 -38.59
CA LEU A 138 23.94 24.14 -39.39
C LEU A 138 25.30 24.83 -39.45
N GLN A 139 26.09 24.77 -38.39
CA GLN A 139 27.46 25.27 -38.39
C GLN A 139 28.33 24.46 -39.34
N LEU A 140 28.25 23.13 -39.29
CA LEU A 140 28.98 22.25 -40.21
C LEU A 140 28.64 22.56 -41.67
N GLN A 141 27.34 22.63 -42.00
CA GLN A 141 26.89 22.98 -43.35
C GLN A 141 27.37 24.36 -43.79
N ASN A 142 27.34 25.37 -42.90
CA ASN A 142 27.88 26.69 -43.21
C ASN A 142 29.39 26.66 -43.47
N THR A 143 30.15 25.88 -42.70
CA THR A 143 31.59 25.74 -42.92
C THR A 143 31.90 25.06 -44.26
N GLU A 144 31.14 24.02 -44.60
CA GLU A 144 31.27 23.32 -45.88
C GLU A 144 30.92 24.23 -47.06
N LEU A 145 29.81 24.97 -46.98
CA LEU A 145 29.40 25.92 -48.01
C LEU A 145 30.46 27.02 -48.21
N LYS A 146 31.03 27.55 -47.12
CA LYS A 146 32.13 28.53 -47.20
C LYS A 146 33.36 27.95 -47.88
N MET A 147 33.71 26.70 -47.55
CA MET A 147 34.84 26.00 -48.16
C MET A 147 34.60 25.75 -49.66
N LEU A 148 33.43 25.26 -50.05
CA LEU A 148 33.05 25.05 -51.45
C LEU A 148 33.04 26.36 -52.23
N LEU A 149 32.55 27.44 -51.61
CA LEU A 149 32.59 28.77 -52.23
C LEU A 149 34.04 29.23 -52.44
N GLN A 150 34.91 29.10 -51.44
CA GLN A 150 36.34 29.41 -51.61
C GLN A 150 36.98 28.58 -52.72
N GLN A 151 36.72 27.27 -52.74
CA GLN A 151 37.20 26.38 -53.80
C GLN A 151 36.71 26.81 -55.19
N TYR A 152 35.46 27.24 -55.31
CA TYR A 152 34.94 27.79 -56.56
C TYR A 152 35.66 29.09 -56.92
N LEU A 153 35.79 30.04 -55.99
CA LEU A 153 36.46 31.32 -56.23
C LEU A 153 37.92 31.16 -56.66
N ASP A 154 38.62 30.19 -56.08
CA ASP A 154 40.03 29.89 -56.38
C ASP A 154 40.23 28.97 -57.60
N ALA A 155 39.14 28.47 -58.20
CA ALA A 155 39.22 27.61 -59.37
C ALA A 155 39.89 28.34 -60.55
N GLN A 156 40.89 27.72 -61.15
CA GLN A 156 41.69 28.31 -62.23
C GLN A 156 40.84 28.78 -63.43
N VAL A 157 39.77 28.04 -63.75
CA VAL A 157 38.81 28.40 -64.81
C VAL A 157 38.20 29.79 -64.58
N ASN A 158 37.96 30.19 -63.32
CA ASN A 158 37.40 31.49 -63.01
C ASN A 158 38.39 32.64 -63.23
N GLN A 159 39.71 32.36 -63.20
CA GLN A 159 40.77 33.32 -63.49
C GLN A 159 41.03 33.46 -65.00
N GLU A 160 40.64 32.45 -65.80
CA GLU A 160 40.76 32.45 -67.26
C GLU A 160 39.61 33.20 -67.94
N LEU A 161 38.55 33.56 -67.20
CA LEU A 161 37.42 34.32 -67.72
C LEU A 161 37.79 35.80 -67.92
N LEU A 162 37.35 36.39 -69.03
CA LEU A 162 37.50 37.83 -69.33
C LEU A 162 36.86 38.72 -68.25
N GLN A 163 35.80 38.23 -67.59
CA GLN A 163 35.22 38.82 -66.38
C GLN A 163 35.05 37.73 -65.32
N PRO A 164 35.79 37.77 -64.21
CA PRO A 164 35.64 36.79 -63.14
C PRO A 164 34.32 37.01 -62.38
N PRO A 165 33.63 35.94 -61.95
CA PRO A 165 32.32 36.00 -61.31
C PRO A 165 32.26 36.87 -60.03
N VAL A 166 33.37 37.00 -59.31
CA VAL A 166 33.49 37.90 -58.14
C VAL A 166 33.18 39.35 -58.49
N GLN A 167 33.61 39.83 -59.66
CA GLN A 167 33.36 41.20 -60.09
C GLN A 167 31.88 41.44 -60.39
N MET A 168 31.15 40.44 -60.90
CA MET A 168 29.71 40.55 -61.15
C MET A 168 28.90 40.57 -59.84
N LEU A 169 29.34 39.83 -58.83
CA LEU A 169 28.67 39.78 -57.52
C LEU A 169 28.83 41.07 -56.71
N ALA A 170 29.95 41.78 -56.84
CA ALA A 170 30.23 43.02 -56.11
C ALA A 170 29.53 44.27 -56.69
N LEU A 171 28.87 44.13 -57.84
CA LEU A 171 28.22 45.24 -58.57
C LEU A 171 26.72 45.38 -58.28
N ASN A 172 26.15 44.51 -57.43
CA ASN A 172 24.75 44.57 -56.98
C ASN A 172 24.69 44.82 -55.47
#